data_AF-A0A0D2FLA1-F1
#
_entry.id   AF-A0A0D2FLA1-F1
#
_cell.length_a   1.000
_cell.length_b   1.000
_cell.length_c   1.000
_cell.angle_alpha   90.00
_cell.angle_beta   90.00
_cell.angle_gamma   90.00
#
_symmetry.space_group_name_H-M   'P 1'
#
loop_
_entity.id
_entity.type
_entity.pdbx_description
1 polymer ?
#
loop_
_entity_poly.entity_id
_entity_poly.type
_entity_poly.pdbx_seq_one_letter_code
_entity_poly.pdbx_strand_id
1 'polypeptide(L)'
;MALMIAIGNLGGAVGTNIYLAHEAPYYWTGYGVSLGVVALSLVTAMFMRWKLKRINRAREAMSTEVINRRYTEQDLASMGDDSPLFRYIT
;
A
#
# COMPACT_ATOMS: atom_id res chain seq x y z
N MET A 1 -0.25 11.29 -11.74
CA MET A 1 0.14 10.35 -12.83
C MET A 1 1.63 10.37 -13.13
N ALA A 2 2.26 11.50 -13.44
CA ALA A 2 3.69 11.56 -13.80
C ALA A 2 4.64 10.92 -12.78
N LEU A 3 4.40 11.12 -11.47
CA LEU A 3 5.20 10.51 -10.41
C LEU A 3 5.10 8.98 -10.39
N MET A 4 3.91 8.42 -10.58
CA MET A 4 3.72 6.96 -10.60
C MET A 4 4.46 6.32 -11.79
N ILE A 5 4.43 6.99 -12.95
CA ILE A 5 5.15 6.55 -14.15
C ILE A 5 6.66 6.62 -13.91
N ALA A 6 7.16 7.71 -13.34
CA ALA A 6 8.57 7.88 -13.02
C ALA A 6 9.06 6.78 -12.06
N ILE A 7 8.30 6.48 -11.01
CA ILE A 7 8.62 5.40 -10.06
C ILE A 7 8.64 4.03 -10.74
N GLY A 8 7.66 3.74 -11.62
CA GLY A 8 7.63 2.49 -12.39
C GLY A 8 8.86 2.32 -13.28
N ASN A 9 9.27 3.38 -13.98
CA ASN A 9 10.44 3.36 -14.85
C ASN A 9 11.75 3.22 -14.07
N LEU A 10 11.86 3.79 -12.87
CA LEU A 10 13.02 3.62 -12.01
C LEU A 10 13.23 2.15 -11.60
N GLY A 11 12.16 1.41 -11.32
CA GLY A 11 12.25 -0.03 -11.04
C GLY A 11 12.85 -0.81 -12.21
N GLY A 12 12.43 -0.50 -13.45
CA GLY A 12 12.99 -1.09 -14.66
C GLY A 12 14.46 -0.70 -14.90
N ALA A 13 14.81 0.58 -14.70
CA ALA A 13 16.18 1.06 -14.89
C ALA A 13 17.17 0.49 -13.86
N VAL A 14 16.75 0.36 -12.61
CA VAL A 14 17.54 -0.28 -11.55
C VAL A 14 17.67 -1.78 -11.85
N GLY A 15 16.56 -2.46 -12.12
CA GLY A 15 16.53 -3.91 -12.35
C GLY A 15 17.42 -4.40 -13.50
N THR A 16 17.64 -3.59 -14.53
CA THR A 16 18.55 -3.93 -15.64
C THR A 16 20.03 -3.74 -15.32
N ASN A 17 20.38 -2.95 -14.30
CA ASN A 17 21.76 -2.59 -13.95
C ASN A 17 22.25 -3.17 -12.61
N ILE A 18 21.42 -3.93 -11.88
CA ILE A 18 21.81 -4.49 -10.57
C ILE A 18 22.85 -5.61 -10.65
N TYR A 19 23.05 -6.24 -11.81
CA TYR A 19 24.02 -7.32 -12.00
C TYR A 19 25.35 -6.77 -12.49
N LEU A 20 26.28 -6.58 -11.55
CA LEU A 20 27.60 -6.02 -11.82
C LEU A 20 28.53 -7.09 -12.40
N ALA A 21 29.08 -6.85 -13.60
CA ALA A 21 29.96 -7.80 -14.28
C ALA A 21 31.23 -8.18 -13.48
N HIS A 22 31.71 -7.29 -12.61
CA HIS A 22 32.88 -7.53 -11.76
C HIS A 22 32.60 -8.44 -10.55
N GLU A 23 31.33 -8.70 -10.23
CA GLU A 23 30.91 -9.60 -9.14
C GLU A 23 30.63 -11.03 -9.66
N ALA A 24 30.93 -11.30 -10.93
CA ALA A 24 30.78 -12.63 -11.50
C ALA A 24 31.68 -13.65 -10.75
N PRO A 25 31.21 -14.89 -10.51
CA PRO A 25 29.92 -15.47 -10.94
C PRO A 25 28.76 -15.30 -9.93
N TYR A 26 28.99 -14.70 -8.76
CA TYR A 26 28.05 -14.76 -7.64
C TYR A 26 27.05 -13.60 -7.58
N TYR A 27 27.38 -12.43 -8.13
CA TYR A 27 26.49 -11.26 -8.26
C TYR A 27 25.73 -10.89 -6.97
N TRP A 28 26.46 -10.83 -5.85
CA TRP A 28 25.89 -10.61 -4.52
C TRP A 28 25.01 -9.36 -4.44
N THR A 29 25.41 -8.27 -5.10
CA THR A 29 24.64 -7.01 -5.09
C THR A 29 23.31 -7.16 -5.83
N GLY A 30 23.28 -7.84 -6.97
CA GLY A 30 22.06 -8.04 -7.76
C GLY A 30 21.00 -8.85 -7.01
N TYR A 31 21.41 -9.97 -6.42
CA TYR A 31 20.52 -10.79 -5.60
C TYR A 31 20.11 -10.10 -4.30
N GLY A 32 21.03 -9.35 -3.67
CA GLY A 32 20.74 -8.57 -2.45
C GLY A 32 19.69 -7.49 -2.67
N VAL A 33 19.81 -6.71 -3.75
CA VAL A 33 18.81 -5.68 -4.10
C VAL A 33 17.47 -6.32 -4.42
N SER A 34 17.46 -7.41 -5.20
CA SER A 34 16.22 -8.13 -5.54
C SER A 34 15.50 -8.65 -4.29
N LEU A 35 16.24 -9.28 -3.37
CA LEU A 35 15.70 -9.76 -2.10
C LEU A 35 15.19 -8.60 -1.23
N GLY A 36 15.90 -7.47 -1.20
CA GLY A 36 15.48 -6.26 -0.48
C GLY A 36 14.15 -5.70 -0.99
N VAL A 37 13.97 -5.63 -2.31
CA VAL A 37 12.70 -5.17 -2.93
C VAL A 37 11.55 -6.14 -2.61
N VAL A 38 11.79 -7.44 -2.67
CA VAL A 38 10.78 -8.46 -2.30
C VAL A 38 10.40 -8.34 -0.83
N ALA A 39 11.39 -8.23 0.06
CA ALA A 39 11.16 -8.06 1.49
C ALA A 39 10.37 -6.78 1.80
N LEU A 40 10.72 -5.66 1.17
CA LEU A 40 9.99 -4.39 1.30
C LEU A 40 8.54 -4.53 0.81
N SER A 41 8.32 -5.24 -0.29
CA SER A 41 6.98 -5.48 -0.84
C SER A 41 6.12 -6.29 0.13
N LEU A 42 6.70 -7.34 0.73
CA LEU A 42 6.02 -8.15 1.76
C LEU A 42 5.67 -7.32 3.00
N VAL A 43 6.61 -6.53 3.51
CA VAL A 43 6.38 -5.65 4.67
C VAL A 43 5.28 -4.63 4.37
N THR A 44 5.32 -4.02 3.18
CA THR A 44 4.32 -3.05 2.75
C THR A 44 2.93 -3.67 2.64
N ALA A 45 2.83 -4.89 2.09
CA ALA A 45 1.57 -5.61 2.01
C ALA A 45 1.00 -5.96 3.39
N MET A 46 1.83 -6.44 4.32
CA MET A 46 1.42 -6.72 5.69
C MET A 46 0.97 -5.44 6.42
N PHE A 47 1.73 -4.36 6.28
CA PHE A 47 1.40 -3.06 6.86
C PHE A 47 0.07 -2.53 6.33
N MET A 48 -0.15 -2.62 5.02
CA MET A 48 -1.41 -2.20 4.40
C MET A 48 -2.59 -3.01 4.95
N ARG A 49 -2.45 -4.33 5.05
CA ARG A 49 -3.49 -5.20 5.64
C ARG A 49 -3.79 -4.81 7.09
N TRP A 50 -2.76 -4.56 7.89
CA TRP A 50 -2.92 -4.13 9.28
C TRP A 50 -3.62 -2.78 9.40
N LYS A 51 -3.23 -1.80 8.58
CA LYS A 51 -3.85 -0.47 8.54
C LYS A 51 -5.34 -0.55 8.20
N LEU A 52 -5.68 -1.31 7.16
CA LEU A 52 -7.07 -1.49 6.75
C LEU A 52 -7.91 -2.18 7.84
N LYS A 53 -7.37 -3.23 8.50
CA LYS A 53 -8.03 -3.86 9.65
C LYS A 53 -8.24 -2.89 10.81
N ARG A 54 -7.26 -2.03 11.09
CA ARG A 54 -7.36 -1.00 12.14
C ARG A 54 -8.45 0.02 11.82
N ILE A 55 -8.54 0.47 10.56
CA ILE A 55 -9.60 1.39 10.11
C ILE A 55 -10.97 0.74 10.26
N ASN A 56 -11.13 -0.52 9.80
CA ASN A 56 -12.36 -1.25 9.99
C ASN A 56 -12.73 -1.36 11.48
N ARG A 57 -11.79 -1.74 12.35
CA ARG A 57 -12.06 -1.86 13.78
C ARG A 57 -12.48 -0.53 14.42
N ALA A 58 -11.87 0.59 14.02
CA ALA A 58 -12.28 1.92 14.46
C ALA A 58 -13.69 2.29 13.98
N ARG A 59 -14.04 1.91 12.75
CA ARG A 59 -15.38 2.10 12.19
C ARG A 59 -16.43 1.19 12.85
N GLU A 60 -16.08 -0.02 13.31
CA GLU A 60 -16.99 -0.90 14.10
C GLU A 60 -17.31 -0.34 15.48
N ALA A 61 -16.34 0.34 16.10
CA ALA A 61 -16.55 0.96 17.39
C ALA A 61 -17.45 2.21 17.33
N MET A 62 -17.70 2.77 16.14
CA MET A 62 -18.64 3.88 15.95
C MET A 62 -20.07 3.36 15.82
N SER A 63 -20.94 3.76 16.76
CA SER A 63 -22.38 3.46 16.68
C SER A 63 -23.03 4.21 15.51
N THR A 64 -23.92 3.55 14.78
CA THR A 64 -24.68 4.12 13.66
C THR A 64 -25.40 5.42 14.01
N GLU A 65 -25.83 5.58 15.27
CA GLU A 65 -26.52 6.78 15.74
C GLU A 65 -25.59 8.00 15.83
N VAL A 66 -24.33 7.81 16.18
CA VAL A 66 -23.30 8.86 16.16
C VAL A 66 -22.96 9.24 14.71
N ILE A 67 -22.97 8.28 13.79
CA ILE A 67 -22.72 8.51 12.36
C ILE A 67 -23.86 9.33 11.76
N ASN A 68 -25.12 8.93 11.99
CA ASN A 68 -26.31 9.62 11.47
C ASN A 68 -26.53 11.01 12.08
N ARG A 69 -26.03 11.27 13.30
CA ARG A 69 -26.05 12.62 13.89
C ARG A 69 -25.00 13.56 13.30
N ARG A 70 -23.91 13.01 12.76
CA ARG A 70 -22.74 13.80 12.34
C ARG A 70 -22.66 13.99 10.83
N TYR A 71 -23.27 13.09 10.05
CA TYR A 71 -23.26 13.12 8.60
C TYR A 71 -24.67 12.97 8.06
N THR A 72 -25.02 13.76 7.04
CA THR A 72 -26.23 13.53 6.27
C THR A 72 -26.03 12.36 5.30
N GLU A 73 -27.11 11.78 4.77
CA GLU A 73 -27.02 10.71 3.78
C GLU A 73 -26.29 11.14 2.50
N GLN A 74 -26.46 12.39 2.08
CA GLN A 74 -25.73 12.98 0.94
C GLN A 74 -24.23 13.10 1.22
N ASP A 75 -23.85 13.50 2.43
CA ASP A 75 -22.43 13.58 2.82
C ASP A 75 -21.80 12.19 2.79
N LEU A 76 -22.46 11.18 3.37
CA LEU A 76 -21.98 9.79 3.38
C LEU A 76 -21.83 9.21 1.98
N ALA A 77 -22.74 9.55 1.06
CA ALA A 77 -22.64 9.13 -0.34
C ALA A 77 -21.47 9.81 -1.07
N SER A 78 -21.20 11.09 -0.76
CA SER A 78 -20.09 11.85 -1.36
C SER A 78 -18.71 11.39 -0.88
N MET A 79 -18.61 10.80 0.31
CA MET A 79 -17.36 10.36 0.93
C MET A 79 -16.79 9.06 0.31
N GLY A 80 -17.59 8.29 -0.43
CA GLY A 80 -17.10 7.05 -1.04
C GLY A 80 -16.54 6.04 -0.03
N ASP A 81 -15.29 5.62 -0.21
CA ASP A 81 -14.60 4.64 0.65
C ASP A 81 -14.14 5.22 2.00
N ASP A 82 -14.05 6.54 2.12
CA ASP A 82 -13.82 7.23 3.38
C ASP A 82 -15.05 7.20 4.31
N SER A 83 -16.22 6.84 3.78
CA SER A 83 -17.45 6.71 4.57
C SER A 83 -17.24 5.77 5.77
N PRO A 84 -17.66 6.17 6.99
CA PRO A 84 -17.62 5.31 8.17
C PRO A 84 -18.40 4.00 8.00
N LEU A 85 -19.36 3.98 7.07
CA LEU A 85 -20.15 2.80 6.73
C LEU A 85 -19.42 1.83 5.78
N PHE A 86 -18.40 2.31 5.05
CA PHE A 86 -17.66 1.49 4.10
C PHE A 86 -16.70 0.53 4.81
N ARG A 87 -16.67 -0.73 4.34
CA ARG A 87 -15.83 -1.80 4.89
C ARG A 87 -14.81 -2.25 3.86
N TYR A 88 -13.54 -2.15 4.21
CA TYR A 88 -12.47 -2.66 3.37
C TYR A 88 -12.36 -4.19 3.49
N ILE A 89 -12.29 -4.88 2.37
CA ILE A 89 -12.03 -6.32 2.33
C ILE A 89 -10.57 -6.54 2.77
N THR A 90 -10.36 -7.32 3.83
CA THR A 90 -9.05 -7.50 4.51
C THR A 90 -8.74 -8.94 4.90
#